data_AF-A0A957FQZ2-F1
#
_entry.id   AF-A0A957FQZ2-F1
#
_cell.length_a   1.000
_cell.length_b   1.000
_cell.length_c   1.000
_cell.angle_alpha   90.00
_cell.angle_beta   90.00
_cell.angle_gamma   90.00
#
_symmetry.space_group_name_H-M   'P 1'
#
loop_
_entity.id
_entity.type
_entity.pdbx_description
1 polymer ?
#
loop_
_entity_poly.entity_id
_entity_poly.type
_entity_poly.pdbx_seq_one_letter_code
_entity_poly.pdbx_strand_id
1 'polypeptide(L)'
;MTQVAPQQFDVSSEVQYESLDFLVQEISTRCHWTVSPLQVAALLESLGVTDVVAQQRYGYADVFVLANKIMGRLPRTYHDQDSEVDAGRHTAVKPHTQVEIKPESWREKLSDYVRGVASLLPMVILSAGIILHQLVGNWNPYQVWMVGIAMLLSLLVTGGFMQAASRRGSIYLSQGYVDAAQRIIFRIMALCLFVVFLVALLMAAVGLGSQLVTMGDVQIMVVAFMSLSLVWLGASLLYLLDQAQLFLLALLAGVGSGALMLTLGGALPLPYEVLAVAAVGIGLLLFMAITAVSARYALSKLSQASAVGNQMVLLPTSAHLTISLLPYFLYGA
;
A
#
# COMPACT_ATOMS: atom_id res chain seq x y z
N MET A 1 33.02 -63.96 -19.80
CA MET A 1 32.32 -63.10 -20.78
C MET A 1 30.91 -63.64 -20.89
N THR A 2 29.99 -63.06 -20.13
CA THR A 2 28.61 -63.56 -20.00
C THR A 2 27.69 -62.45 -20.50
N GLN A 3 27.07 -62.66 -21.66
CA GLN A 3 26.09 -61.77 -22.26
C GLN A 3 24.86 -61.67 -21.33
N VAL A 4 24.58 -60.46 -20.85
CA VAL A 4 23.31 -60.15 -20.17
C VAL A 4 22.40 -59.49 -21.19
N ALA A 5 21.25 -60.11 -21.45
CA ALA A 5 20.22 -59.61 -22.36
C ALA A 5 19.57 -58.32 -21.81
N PRO A 6 19.10 -57.41 -22.68
CA PRO A 6 18.44 -56.19 -22.25
C PRO A 6 17.03 -56.51 -21.73
N GLN A 7 16.77 -56.14 -20.47
CA GLN A 7 15.41 -56.07 -19.94
C GLN A 7 14.65 -54.96 -20.67
N GLN A 8 13.63 -55.34 -21.44
CA GLN A 8 12.60 -54.42 -21.90
C GLN A 8 11.79 -53.96 -20.69
N PHE A 9 12.00 -52.71 -20.27
CA PHE A 9 11.06 -51.99 -19.42
C PHE A 9 9.86 -51.61 -20.27
N ASP A 10 8.73 -52.28 -20.03
CA ASP A 10 7.41 -51.88 -20.48
C ASP A 10 7.00 -50.60 -19.74
N VAL A 11 7.20 -49.44 -20.36
CA VAL A 11 6.71 -48.14 -19.87
C VAL A 11 5.35 -47.88 -20.51
N SER A 12 4.38 -48.71 -20.14
CA SER A 12 2.95 -48.41 -20.31
C SER A 12 2.42 -47.82 -19.00
N SER A 13 2.98 -46.69 -18.55
CA SER A 13 2.35 -45.91 -17.48
C SER A 13 1.13 -45.21 -18.07
N GLU A 14 -0.04 -45.84 -17.96
CA GLU A 14 -1.31 -45.16 -18.16
C GLU A 14 -1.31 -43.89 -17.31
N VAL A 15 -1.32 -42.72 -17.97
CA VAL A 15 -1.50 -41.44 -17.30
C VAL A 15 -2.91 -41.45 -16.73
N GLN A 16 -3.02 -41.77 -15.45
CA GLN A 16 -4.29 -41.83 -14.76
C GLN A 16 -4.75 -40.38 -14.51
N TYR A 17 -5.60 -39.87 -15.39
CA TYR A 17 -6.17 -38.54 -15.25
C TYR A 17 -7.08 -38.49 -14.00
N GLU A 18 -6.86 -37.48 -13.17
CA GLU A 18 -7.70 -37.24 -12.00
C GLU A 18 -9.09 -36.77 -12.46
N SER A 19 -10.15 -37.23 -11.79
CA SER A 19 -11.50 -37.00 -12.28
C SER A 19 -11.88 -35.52 -12.21
N LEU A 20 -12.29 -34.98 -13.36
CA LEU A 20 -12.74 -33.59 -13.50
C LEU A 20 -13.88 -33.25 -12.53
N ASP A 21 -14.69 -34.25 -12.16
CA ASP A 21 -15.84 -34.09 -11.27
C ASP A 21 -15.43 -33.74 -9.83
N PHE A 22 -14.28 -34.24 -9.36
CA PHE A 22 -13.73 -33.86 -8.06
C PHE A 22 -13.34 -32.38 -8.03
N LEU A 23 -12.70 -31.90 -9.09
CA LEU A 23 -12.27 -30.51 -9.23
C LEU A 23 -13.46 -29.55 -9.38
N VAL A 24 -14.50 -29.96 -10.11
CA VAL A 24 -15.77 -29.22 -10.22
C VAL A 24 -16.45 -29.13 -8.85
N GLN A 25 -16.46 -30.22 -8.08
CA GLN A 25 -17.04 -30.24 -6.75
C GLN A 25 -16.27 -29.34 -5.78
N GLU A 26 -14.93 -29.40 -5.77
CA GLU A 26 -14.10 -28.54 -4.94
C GLU A 26 -14.28 -27.05 -5.29
N ILE A 27 -14.38 -26.71 -6.59
CA ILE A 27 -14.66 -25.34 -7.04
C ILE A 27 -16.07 -24.89 -6.64
N SER A 28 -17.08 -25.74 -6.78
CA SER A 28 -18.46 -25.43 -6.38
C SER A 28 -18.62 -25.19 -4.88
N THR A 29 -17.75 -25.80 -4.06
CA THR A 29 -17.76 -25.63 -2.60
C THR A 29 -17.14 -24.28 -2.18
N ARG A 30 -16.16 -23.78 -2.95
CA ARG A 30 -15.46 -22.52 -2.67
C ARG A 30 -16.04 -21.31 -3.42
N CYS A 31 -16.74 -21.56 -4.52
CA CYS A 31 -17.33 -20.55 -5.38
C CYS A 31 -18.77 -20.96 -5.71
N HIS A 32 -19.73 -20.36 -5.01
CA HIS A 32 -21.14 -20.66 -5.23
C HIS A 32 -21.61 -20.25 -6.64
N TRP A 33 -20.95 -19.27 -7.28
CA TRP A 33 -21.29 -18.75 -8.61
C TRP A 33 -20.06 -18.37 -9.42
N THR A 34 -20.00 -18.76 -10.69
CA THR A 34 -18.90 -18.38 -11.62
C THR A 34 -19.41 -17.49 -12.73
N VAL A 35 -18.81 -16.30 -12.88
CA VAL A 35 -19.25 -15.28 -13.86
C VAL A 35 -18.46 -15.38 -15.17
N SER A 36 -17.23 -15.89 -15.15
CA SER A 36 -16.38 -16.00 -16.35
C SER A 36 -15.34 -17.13 -16.27
N PRO A 37 -14.85 -17.63 -17.43
CA PRO A 37 -13.76 -18.61 -17.48
C PRO A 37 -12.48 -18.10 -16.82
N LEU A 38 -12.23 -16.78 -16.88
CA LEU A 38 -11.05 -16.14 -16.27
C LEU A 38 -11.10 -16.22 -14.74
N GLN A 39 -12.30 -16.10 -14.16
CA GLN A 39 -12.47 -16.25 -12.71
C GLN A 39 -12.23 -17.70 -12.27
N VAL A 40 -12.67 -18.67 -13.07
CA VAL A 40 -12.39 -20.10 -12.82
C VAL A 40 -10.90 -20.40 -12.99
N ALA A 41 -10.23 -19.80 -13.99
CA ALA A 41 -8.79 -19.91 -14.19
C ALA A 41 -7.99 -19.34 -13.00
N ALA A 42 -8.34 -18.13 -12.54
CA ALA A 42 -7.69 -17.52 -11.38
C ALA A 42 -7.90 -18.36 -10.10
N LEU A 43 -9.09 -18.96 -9.95
CA LEU A 43 -9.36 -19.87 -8.83
C LEU A 43 -8.52 -21.15 -8.92
N LEU A 44 -8.43 -21.75 -10.11
CA LEU A 44 -7.58 -22.91 -10.39
C LEU A 44 -6.10 -22.63 -10.08
N GLU A 45 -5.58 -21.50 -10.53
CA GLU A 45 -4.20 -21.06 -10.23
C GLU A 45 -3.98 -20.89 -8.72
N SER A 46 -4.96 -20.30 -8.01
CA SER A 46 -4.89 -20.14 -6.55
C SER A 46 -4.90 -21.47 -5.79
N LEU A 47 -5.45 -22.53 -6.40
CA LEU A 47 -5.44 -23.91 -5.91
C LEU A 47 -4.16 -24.66 -6.31
N GLY A 48 -3.21 -23.99 -6.97
CA GLY A 48 -1.97 -24.59 -7.44
C GLY A 48 -2.09 -25.36 -8.74
N VAL A 49 -3.23 -25.27 -9.43
CA VAL A 49 -3.39 -25.81 -10.78
C VAL A 49 -2.80 -24.80 -11.76
N THR A 50 -1.54 -25.03 -12.14
CA THR A 50 -0.84 -24.28 -13.20
C THR A 50 -1.01 -24.98 -14.55
N ASP A 51 -0.59 -24.36 -15.65
CA ASP A 51 -0.67 -24.97 -17.00
C ASP A 51 -0.02 -26.36 -17.06
N VAL A 52 1.10 -26.53 -16.35
CA VAL A 52 1.80 -27.82 -16.24
C VAL A 52 0.92 -28.86 -15.54
N VAL A 53 0.23 -28.47 -14.47
CA VAL A 53 -0.68 -29.36 -13.73
C VAL A 53 -1.94 -29.67 -14.56
N ALA A 54 -2.48 -28.68 -15.28
CA ALA A 54 -3.60 -28.87 -16.20
C ALA A 54 -3.28 -29.92 -17.28
N GLN A 55 -2.07 -29.90 -17.82
CA GLN A 55 -1.61 -30.84 -18.83
C GLN A 55 -1.31 -32.23 -18.26
N GLN A 56 -0.60 -32.29 -17.13
CA GLN A 56 -0.13 -33.55 -16.55
C GLN A 56 -1.22 -34.33 -15.80
N ARG A 57 -2.10 -33.66 -15.06
CA ARG A 57 -3.16 -34.32 -14.25
C ARG A 57 -4.51 -34.41 -14.93
N TYR A 58 -4.83 -33.45 -15.81
CA TYR A 58 -6.17 -33.33 -16.40
C TYR A 58 -6.17 -33.40 -17.93
N GLY A 59 -5.00 -33.44 -18.58
CA GLY A 59 -4.87 -33.61 -20.03
C GLY A 59 -5.28 -32.38 -20.86
N TYR A 60 -5.36 -31.21 -20.24
CA TYR A 60 -5.71 -29.96 -20.93
C TYR A 60 -4.47 -29.12 -21.25
N ALA A 61 -4.49 -28.43 -22.39
CA ALA A 61 -3.32 -27.69 -22.89
C ALA A 61 -2.83 -26.59 -21.95
N ASP A 62 -3.76 -25.93 -21.24
CA ASP A 62 -3.49 -24.87 -20.28
C ASP A 62 -4.65 -24.75 -19.26
N VAL A 63 -4.44 -23.95 -18.22
CA VAL A 63 -5.43 -23.68 -17.17
C VAL A 63 -6.70 -23.04 -17.72
N PHE A 64 -6.62 -22.23 -18.78
CA PHE A 64 -7.79 -21.55 -19.35
C PHE A 64 -8.70 -22.51 -20.11
N VAL A 65 -8.14 -23.51 -20.79
CA VAL A 65 -8.89 -24.59 -21.46
C VAL A 65 -9.58 -25.46 -20.41
N LEU A 66 -8.88 -25.80 -19.32
CA LEU A 66 -9.47 -26.52 -18.19
C LEU A 66 -10.59 -25.70 -17.52
N ALA A 67 -10.37 -24.41 -17.28
CA ALA A 67 -11.35 -23.49 -16.70
C ALA A 67 -12.63 -23.39 -17.54
N ASN A 68 -12.50 -23.31 -18.87
CA ASN A 68 -13.63 -23.32 -19.80
C ASN A 68 -14.44 -24.61 -19.70
N LYS A 69 -13.78 -25.77 -19.54
CA LYS A 69 -14.45 -27.07 -19.39
C LYS A 69 -15.18 -27.21 -18.06
N ILE A 70 -14.59 -26.73 -16.98
CA ILE A 70 -15.21 -26.72 -15.64
C ILE A 70 -16.42 -25.79 -15.61
N MET A 71 -16.32 -24.60 -16.22
CA MET A 71 -17.43 -23.65 -16.32
C MET A 71 -18.63 -24.22 -17.09
N GLY A 72 -18.41 -25.18 -17.99
CA GLY A 72 -19.48 -25.92 -18.67
C GLY A 72 -20.27 -26.87 -17.75
N ARG A 73 -19.74 -27.21 -16.58
CA ARG A 73 -20.34 -28.17 -15.62
C ARG A 73 -20.86 -27.51 -14.34
N LEU A 74 -20.54 -26.24 -14.09
CA LEU A 74 -21.02 -25.50 -12.92
C LEU A 74 -22.43 -24.93 -13.15
N PRO A 75 -23.27 -24.84 -12.10
CA PRO A 75 -24.59 -24.22 -12.19
C PRO A 75 -24.45 -22.77 -12.65
N ARG A 76 -25.02 -22.43 -13.82
CA ARG A 76 -25.12 -21.05 -14.31
C ARG A 76 -26.39 -20.42 -13.76
N THR A 77 -26.32 -19.23 -13.16
CA THR A 77 -27.54 -18.43 -12.95
C THR A 77 -27.25 -16.94 -13.06
N TYR A 78 -27.76 -16.32 -14.13
CA TYR A 78 -28.76 -15.23 -14.13
C TYR A 78 -28.64 -14.41 -15.43
N HIS A 79 -29.31 -14.82 -16.53
CA HIS A 79 -30.27 -14.01 -17.31
C HIS A 79 -30.93 -14.76 -18.49
N ASP A 80 -31.33 -16.03 -18.36
CA ASP A 80 -31.83 -16.80 -19.52
C ASP A 80 -33.10 -17.63 -19.23
N GLN A 81 -34.03 -17.08 -18.43
CA GLN A 81 -35.27 -17.78 -18.08
C GLN A 81 -36.57 -17.18 -18.65
N ASP A 82 -36.50 -16.15 -19.50
CA ASP A 82 -37.69 -15.51 -20.10
C ASP A 82 -37.71 -15.54 -21.64
N SER A 83 -37.11 -16.53 -22.31
CA SER A 83 -37.17 -16.62 -23.78
C SER A 83 -37.31 -18.04 -24.30
N GLU A 84 -38.31 -18.77 -23.78
CA GLU A 84 -38.83 -20.00 -24.39
C GLU A 84 -40.22 -19.79 -25.03
N VAL A 85 -40.46 -18.61 -25.60
CA VAL A 85 -41.60 -18.38 -26.53
C VAL A 85 -41.12 -17.60 -27.75
N ASP A 86 -40.62 -18.33 -28.75
CA ASP A 86 -40.87 -18.12 -30.20
C ASP A 86 -39.73 -18.74 -31.02
N ALA A 87 -39.93 -20.01 -31.37
CA ALA A 87 -39.24 -20.64 -32.50
C ALA A 87 -39.71 -19.98 -33.80
N GLY A 88 -39.13 -18.84 -34.17
CA GLY A 88 -39.55 -18.17 -35.39
C GLY A 88 -39.10 -16.73 -35.61
N ARG A 89 -37.88 -16.34 -35.27
CA ARG A 89 -37.28 -15.12 -35.85
C ARG A 89 -35.77 -15.09 -35.69
N HIS A 90 -35.06 -15.07 -36.82
CA HIS A 90 -33.68 -14.59 -36.88
C HIS A 90 -33.68 -13.11 -36.48
N THR A 91 -33.55 -12.81 -35.19
CA THR A 91 -33.10 -11.50 -34.73
C THR A 91 -31.71 -11.67 -34.17
N ALA A 92 -30.76 -11.10 -34.91
CA ALA A 92 -29.36 -10.95 -34.56
C ALA A 92 -29.20 -10.74 -33.04
N VAL A 93 -28.60 -11.72 -32.38
CA VAL A 93 -28.12 -11.58 -31.01
C VAL A 93 -27.17 -10.39 -31.02
N LYS A 94 -27.59 -9.28 -30.42
CA LYS A 94 -26.69 -8.17 -30.16
C LYS A 94 -25.56 -8.72 -29.29
N PRO A 95 -24.29 -8.55 -29.69
CA PRO A 95 -23.17 -9.00 -28.87
C PRO A 95 -23.33 -8.36 -27.49
N HIS A 96 -23.09 -9.15 -26.44
CA HIS A 96 -23.06 -8.66 -25.07
C HIS A 96 -22.27 -7.36 -25.07
N THR A 97 -22.97 -6.30 -24.66
CA THR A 97 -22.43 -4.97 -24.45
C THR A 97 -21.09 -5.16 -23.77
N GLN A 98 -20.03 -4.90 -24.54
CA GLN A 98 -18.70 -4.64 -24.02
C GLN A 98 -18.92 -3.80 -22.76
N VAL A 99 -18.38 -4.21 -21.61
CA VAL A 99 -18.22 -3.25 -20.50
C VAL A 99 -17.61 -2.05 -21.18
N GLU A 100 -18.39 -0.99 -21.36
CA GLU A 100 -17.94 0.19 -22.05
C GLU A 100 -16.84 0.69 -21.14
N ILE A 101 -15.60 0.39 -21.51
CA ILE A 101 -14.41 0.96 -20.89
C ILE A 101 -14.57 2.42 -21.20
N LYS A 102 -15.27 3.10 -20.29
CA LYS A 102 -15.60 4.51 -20.42
C LYS A 102 -14.26 5.16 -20.71
N PRO A 103 -14.07 5.80 -21.87
CA PRO A 103 -12.77 6.31 -22.25
C PRO A 103 -12.32 7.19 -21.11
N GLU A 104 -11.29 6.73 -20.39
CA GLU A 104 -10.83 7.38 -19.18
C GLU A 104 -10.69 8.85 -19.48
N SER A 105 -11.44 9.64 -18.71
CA SER A 105 -11.50 11.07 -18.91
C SER A 105 -10.08 11.59 -18.86
N TRP A 106 -9.70 12.48 -19.78
CA TRP A 106 -8.38 13.12 -19.72
C TRP A 106 -8.11 13.75 -18.35
N ARG A 107 -9.17 14.08 -17.59
CA ARG A 107 -9.08 14.54 -16.19
C ARG A 107 -8.63 13.45 -15.22
N GLU A 108 -9.05 12.20 -15.41
CA GLU A 108 -8.61 11.06 -14.59
C GLU A 108 -7.13 10.77 -14.85
N LYS A 109 -6.73 10.71 -16.12
CA LYS A 109 -5.31 10.58 -16.50
C LYS A 109 -4.44 11.73 -15.97
N LEU A 110 -4.96 12.96 -16.02
CA LEU A 110 -4.27 14.12 -15.45
C LEU A 110 -4.20 14.05 -13.93
N SER A 111 -5.25 13.58 -13.25
CA SER A 111 -5.28 13.39 -11.79
C SER A 111 -4.22 12.38 -11.35
N ASP A 112 -4.09 11.27 -12.07
CA ASP A 112 -3.08 10.24 -11.76
C ASP A 112 -1.66 10.75 -12.00
N TYR A 113 -1.46 11.52 -13.08
CA TYR A 113 -0.18 12.18 -13.32
C TYR A 113 0.17 13.20 -12.22
N VAL A 114 -0.79 14.03 -11.82
CA VAL A 114 -0.62 15.00 -10.72
C VAL A 114 -0.36 14.30 -9.40
N ARG A 115 -0.95 13.12 -9.13
CA ARG A 115 -0.63 12.32 -7.93
C ARG A 115 0.82 11.86 -7.92
N GLY A 116 1.34 11.42 -9.07
CA GLY A 116 2.75 11.07 -9.23
C GLY A 116 3.66 12.26 -8.94
N VAL A 117 3.40 13.42 -9.57
CA VAL A 117 4.21 14.63 -9.35
C VAL A 117 4.08 15.17 -7.93
N ALA A 118 2.89 15.12 -7.33
CA ALA A 118 2.63 15.57 -5.96
C ALA A 118 3.45 14.78 -4.93
N SER A 119 3.84 13.53 -5.24
CA SER A 119 4.72 12.74 -4.38
C SER A 119 6.13 13.34 -4.24
N LEU A 120 6.59 14.12 -5.23
CA LEU A 120 7.88 14.81 -5.21
C LEU A 120 7.82 16.14 -4.45
N LEU A 121 6.60 16.66 -4.20
CA LEU A 121 6.42 17.99 -3.64
C LEU A 121 7.08 18.18 -2.26
N PRO A 122 7.05 17.20 -1.32
CA PRO A 122 7.76 17.35 -0.03
C PRO A 122 9.25 17.57 -0.21
N MET A 123 9.87 16.91 -1.19
CA MET A 123 11.29 17.07 -1.50
C MET A 123 11.56 18.47 -2.05
N VAL A 124 10.70 18.97 -2.95
CA VAL A 124 10.83 20.31 -3.52
C VAL A 124 10.64 21.38 -2.44
N ILE A 125 9.61 21.25 -1.61
CA ILE A 125 9.34 22.20 -0.51
C ILE A 125 10.49 22.22 0.48
N LEU A 126 11.02 21.07 0.87
CA LEU A 126 12.16 21.00 1.78
C LEU A 126 13.43 21.60 1.16
N SER A 127 13.70 21.27 -0.10
CA SER A 127 14.84 21.82 -0.84
C SER A 127 14.74 23.35 -0.97
N ALA A 128 13.56 23.86 -1.31
CA ALA A 128 13.29 25.29 -1.36
C ALA A 128 13.48 25.95 0.01
N GLY A 129 13.03 25.30 1.09
CA GLY A 129 13.23 25.76 2.46
C GLY A 129 14.71 25.86 2.85
N ILE A 130 15.51 24.84 2.51
CA ILE A 130 16.97 24.86 2.73
C ILE A 130 17.63 26.00 1.94
N ILE A 131 17.31 26.13 0.65
CA ILE A 131 17.90 27.17 -0.21
C ILE A 131 17.55 28.55 0.32
N LEU A 132 16.28 28.79 0.67
CA LEU A 132 15.83 30.08 1.19
C LEU A 132 16.57 30.44 2.49
N HIS A 133 16.74 29.47 3.40
CA HIS A 133 17.50 29.69 4.63
C HIS A 133 18.99 29.92 4.40
N GLN A 134 19.61 29.26 3.43
CA GLN A 134 21.00 29.51 3.05
C GLN A 134 21.20 30.91 2.48
N LEU A 135 20.28 31.38 1.62
CA LEU A 135 20.36 32.72 1.01
C LEU A 135 20.28 33.85 2.04
N VAL A 136 19.59 33.62 3.16
CA VAL A 136 19.50 34.57 4.27
C VAL A 136 20.77 34.55 5.16
N GLY A 137 21.71 33.62 4.91
CA GLY A 137 23.01 33.55 5.59
C GLY A 137 22.96 32.95 6.99
N ASN A 138 21.82 32.35 7.38
CA ASN A 138 21.60 31.90 8.76
C ASN A 138 22.14 30.49 9.05
N TRP A 139 22.52 29.71 8.03
CA TRP A 139 22.88 28.30 8.21
C TRP A 139 24.33 28.02 7.87
N ASN A 140 24.99 27.29 8.78
CA ASN A 140 26.31 26.73 8.55
C ASN A 140 26.21 25.55 7.56
N PRO A 141 27.14 25.38 6.60
CA PRO A 141 27.21 24.19 5.74
C PRO A 141 27.02 22.86 6.49
N TYR A 142 27.56 22.71 7.71
CA TYR A 142 27.39 21.50 8.52
C TYR A 142 25.93 21.21 8.87
N GLN A 143 25.11 22.23 9.15
CA GLN A 143 23.69 22.06 9.47
C GLN A 143 22.91 21.52 8.28
N VAL A 144 23.26 21.95 7.07
CA VAL A 144 22.68 21.46 5.82
C VAL A 144 22.98 19.97 5.64
N TRP A 145 24.22 19.56 5.90
CA TRP A 145 24.61 18.15 5.89
C TRP A 145 23.84 17.34 6.94
N MET A 146 23.69 17.85 8.17
CA MET A 146 22.92 17.19 9.22
C MET A 146 21.45 17.00 8.85
N VAL A 147 20.83 18.01 8.24
CA VAL A 147 19.45 17.89 7.72
C VAL A 147 19.38 16.88 6.56
N GLY A 148 20.37 16.85 5.68
CA GLY A 148 20.45 15.86 4.59
C GLY A 148 20.57 14.42 5.11
N ILE A 149 21.41 14.18 6.11
CA ILE A 149 21.55 12.87 6.78
C ILE A 149 20.24 12.51 7.48
N ALA A 150 19.64 13.45 8.22
CA ALA A 150 18.35 13.26 8.89
C ALA A 150 17.24 12.89 7.88
N MET A 151 17.22 13.54 6.71
CA MET A 151 16.28 13.23 5.65
C MET A 151 16.47 11.81 5.11
N LEU A 152 17.69 11.44 4.72
CA LEU A 152 17.99 10.09 4.22
C LEU A 152 17.62 9.02 5.24
N LEU A 153 18.01 9.22 6.49
CA LEU A 153 17.73 8.27 7.56
C LEU A 153 16.22 8.20 7.87
N SER A 154 15.50 9.33 7.79
CA SER A 154 14.05 9.33 7.99
C SER A 154 13.34 8.45 6.97
N LEU A 155 13.72 8.53 5.68
CA LEU A 155 13.16 7.70 4.62
C LEU A 155 13.52 6.22 4.80
N LEU A 156 14.80 5.94 5.11
CA LEU A 156 15.29 4.58 5.34
C LEU A 156 14.52 3.90 6.48
N VAL A 157 14.34 4.61 7.60
CA VAL A 157 13.66 4.07 8.78
C VAL A 157 12.16 3.91 8.53
N THR A 158 11.49 4.85 7.86
CA THR A 158 10.03 4.79 7.69
C THR A 158 9.58 3.99 6.47
N GLY A 159 10.43 3.81 5.45
CA GLY A 159 10.06 3.26 4.14
C GLY A 159 9.40 1.88 4.20
N GLY A 160 10.03 0.93 4.91
CA GLY A 160 9.48 -0.42 5.07
C GLY A 160 8.12 -0.43 5.79
N PHE A 161 7.93 0.43 6.80
CA PHE A 161 6.66 0.55 7.51
C PHE A 161 5.57 1.17 6.65
N MET A 162 5.90 2.18 5.84
CA MET A 162 4.96 2.80 4.90
C MET A 162 4.46 1.78 3.88
N GLN A 163 5.38 1.01 3.29
CA GLN A 163 5.03 -0.06 2.33
C GLN A 163 4.16 -1.15 2.99
N ALA A 164 4.55 -1.60 4.19
CA ALA A 164 3.81 -2.57 4.98
C ALA A 164 2.37 -2.11 5.29
N ALA A 165 2.22 -0.88 5.79
CA ALA A 165 0.95 -0.27 6.12
C ALA A 165 0.08 -0.10 4.87
N SER A 166 0.66 0.38 3.77
CA SER A 166 -0.05 0.59 2.51
C SER A 166 -0.59 -0.72 1.92
N ARG A 167 0.27 -1.74 1.80
CA ARG A 167 -0.14 -3.02 1.20
C ARG A 167 -1.16 -3.76 2.05
N ARG A 168 -0.93 -3.87 3.36
CA ARG A 168 -1.88 -4.54 4.26
C ARG A 168 -3.18 -3.73 4.38
N GLY A 169 -3.09 -2.42 4.54
CA GLY A 169 -4.26 -1.55 4.58
C GLY A 169 -5.12 -1.69 3.34
N SER A 170 -4.52 -1.65 2.15
CA SER A 170 -5.23 -1.76 0.88
C SER A 170 -5.97 -3.10 0.73
N ILE A 171 -5.36 -4.21 1.14
CA ILE A 171 -6.01 -5.54 1.12
C ILE A 171 -7.26 -5.59 2.00
N TYR A 172 -7.19 -5.08 3.23
CA TYR A 172 -8.36 -5.10 4.12
C TYR A 172 -9.43 -4.08 3.69
N LEU A 173 -9.02 -2.92 3.15
CA LEU A 173 -9.94 -1.92 2.62
C LEU A 173 -10.68 -2.43 1.37
N SER A 174 -10.00 -3.11 0.45
CA SER A 174 -10.61 -3.67 -0.77
C SER A 174 -11.59 -4.81 -0.48
N GLN A 175 -11.43 -5.50 0.65
CA GLN A 175 -12.35 -6.52 1.13
C GLN A 175 -13.53 -5.94 1.95
N GLY A 176 -13.57 -4.63 2.19
CA GLY A 176 -14.61 -3.98 3.01
C GLY A 176 -14.39 -4.07 4.52
N TYR A 177 -13.30 -4.67 4.99
CA TYR A 177 -12.98 -4.81 6.42
C TYR A 177 -12.29 -3.56 6.99
N VAL A 178 -13.02 -2.44 7.02
CA VAL A 178 -12.47 -1.11 7.37
C VAL A 178 -11.91 -1.07 8.80
N ASP A 179 -12.59 -1.67 9.78
CA ASP A 179 -12.13 -1.67 11.17
C ASP A 179 -10.89 -2.54 11.39
N ALA A 180 -10.77 -3.63 10.63
CA ALA A 180 -9.56 -4.45 10.62
C ALA A 180 -8.40 -3.70 9.97
N ALA A 181 -8.64 -3.03 8.83
CA ALA A 181 -7.67 -2.20 8.15
C ALA A 181 -7.14 -1.11 9.09
N GLN A 182 -8.04 -0.36 9.73
CA GLN A 182 -7.69 0.71 10.67
C GLN A 182 -6.77 0.19 11.78
N ARG A 183 -7.13 -0.91 12.43
CA ARG A 183 -6.33 -1.48 13.53
C ARG A 183 -4.94 -1.91 13.08
N ILE A 184 -4.83 -2.55 11.91
CA ILE A 184 -3.53 -2.97 11.37
C ILE A 184 -2.67 -1.77 11.00
N ILE A 185 -3.23 -0.81 10.27
CA ILE A 185 -2.53 0.41 9.84
C ILE A 185 -2.00 1.15 11.07
N PHE A 186 -2.83 1.41 12.08
CA PHE A 186 -2.40 2.12 13.29
C PHE A 186 -1.38 1.32 14.12
N ARG A 187 -1.45 -0.01 14.16
CA ARG A 187 -0.43 -0.84 14.82
C ARG A 187 0.92 -0.74 14.11
N ILE A 188 0.93 -0.81 12.78
CA ILE A 188 2.17 -0.67 11.98
C ILE A 188 2.73 0.75 12.15
N MET A 189 1.89 1.79 12.11
CA MET A 189 2.32 3.17 12.31
C MET A 189 2.82 3.43 13.74
N ALA A 190 2.18 2.86 14.76
CA ALA A 190 2.64 2.99 16.15
C ALA A 190 3.99 2.29 16.36
N LEU A 191 4.20 1.11 15.76
CA LEU A 191 5.48 0.43 15.76
C LEU A 191 6.56 1.26 15.04
N CYS A 192 6.23 1.84 13.88
CA CYS A 192 7.13 2.74 13.17
C CYS A 192 7.53 3.94 14.05
N LEU A 193 6.55 4.58 14.70
CA LEU A 193 6.80 5.72 15.57
C LEU A 193 7.71 5.35 16.76
N PHE A 194 7.53 4.16 17.32
CA PHE A 194 8.43 3.64 18.35
C PHE A 194 9.86 3.46 17.83
N VAL A 195 10.05 2.88 16.64
CA VAL A 195 11.37 2.74 16.01
C VAL A 195 11.99 4.09 15.69
N VAL A 196 11.24 5.03 15.14
CA VAL A 196 11.68 6.42 14.91
C VAL A 196 12.16 7.04 16.22
N PHE A 197 11.41 6.90 17.31
CA PHE A 197 11.82 7.41 18.61
C PHE A 197 13.14 6.79 19.10
N LEU A 198 13.31 5.47 18.97
CA LEU A 198 14.56 4.80 19.34
C LEU A 198 15.75 5.26 18.49
N VAL A 199 15.56 5.42 17.18
CA VAL A 199 16.62 5.92 16.28
C VAL A 199 16.96 7.37 16.63
N ALA A 200 15.97 8.22 16.92
CA ALA A 200 16.20 9.60 17.36
C ALA A 200 17.02 9.67 18.66
N LEU A 201 16.74 8.79 19.64
CA LEU A 201 17.53 8.68 20.86
C LEU A 201 18.97 8.22 20.58
N LEU A 202 19.14 7.24 19.70
CA LEU A 202 20.47 6.77 19.29
C LEU A 202 21.26 7.89 18.61
N MET A 203 20.64 8.63 17.69
CA MET A 203 21.25 9.79 17.03
C MET A 203 21.66 10.86 18.03
N ALA A 204 20.79 11.17 19.01
CA ALA A 204 21.12 12.12 20.07
C ALA A 204 22.31 11.64 20.91
N ALA A 205 22.33 10.36 21.30
CA ALA A 205 23.41 9.78 22.09
C ALA A 205 24.76 9.78 21.34
N VAL A 206 24.75 9.38 20.07
CA VAL A 206 25.95 9.42 19.21
C VAL A 206 26.43 10.85 19.00
N GLY A 207 25.51 11.79 18.74
CA GLY A 207 25.82 13.20 18.56
C GLY A 207 26.46 13.82 19.80
N LEU A 208 25.87 13.60 20.97
CA LEU A 208 26.37 14.08 22.27
C LEU A 208 27.73 13.46 22.66
N GLY A 209 27.98 12.21 22.28
CA GLY A 209 29.26 11.54 22.51
C GLY A 209 30.37 11.98 21.54
N SER A 210 30.02 12.64 20.43
CA SER A 210 30.98 13.09 19.43
C SER A 210 31.50 14.49 19.74
N GLN A 211 32.82 14.68 19.68
CA GLN A 211 33.44 16.01 19.80
C GLN A 211 33.36 16.83 18.50
N LEU A 212 32.82 16.23 17.43
CA LEU A 212 32.75 16.82 16.08
C LEU A 212 31.49 17.65 15.84
N VAL A 213 30.47 17.51 16.70
CA VAL A 213 29.13 18.04 16.47
C VAL A 213 28.71 18.90 17.67
N THR A 214 28.21 20.11 17.41
CA THR A 214 27.74 20.99 18.49
C THR A 214 26.36 20.55 18.97
N MET A 215 25.98 20.93 20.19
CA MET A 215 24.64 20.62 20.74
C MET A 215 23.51 21.13 19.83
N GLY A 216 23.68 22.31 19.23
CA GLY A 216 22.70 22.87 18.29
C GLY A 216 22.54 22.02 17.03
N ASP A 217 23.64 21.48 16.50
CA ASP A 217 23.60 20.63 15.31
C ASP A 217 22.89 19.30 15.60
N VAL A 218 23.13 18.70 16.77
CA VAL A 218 22.42 17.48 17.22
C VAL A 218 20.92 17.74 17.35
N GLN A 219 20.53 18.89 17.92
CA GLN A 219 19.11 19.26 18.03
C GLN A 219 18.46 19.43 16.66
N ILE A 220 19.10 20.14 15.72
CA ILE A 220 18.61 20.30 14.36
C ILE A 220 18.43 18.94 13.69
N MET A 221 19.43 18.06 13.79
CA MET A 221 19.41 16.73 13.22
C MET A 221 18.25 15.88 13.75
N VAL A 222 18.06 15.85 15.08
CA VAL A 222 17.00 15.07 15.73
C VAL A 222 15.62 15.62 15.41
N VAL A 223 15.43 16.94 15.48
CA VAL A 223 14.17 17.60 15.16
C VAL A 223 13.81 17.39 13.69
N ALA A 224 14.77 17.54 12.78
CA ALA A 224 14.56 17.29 11.35
C ALA A 224 14.17 15.83 11.08
N PHE A 225 14.90 14.87 11.67
CA PHE A 225 14.63 13.44 11.51
C PHE A 225 13.21 13.08 12.00
N MET A 226 12.86 13.46 13.23
CA MET A 226 11.53 13.17 13.79
C MET A 226 10.40 13.84 12.99
N SER A 227 10.59 15.11 12.62
CA SER A 227 9.58 15.85 11.86
C SER A 227 9.34 15.23 10.49
N LEU A 228 10.42 14.87 9.78
CA LEU A 228 10.32 14.23 8.47
C LEU A 228 9.67 12.85 8.57
N SER A 229 10.07 12.01 9.52
CA SER A 229 9.44 10.71 9.75
C SER A 229 7.93 10.82 9.99
N LEU A 230 7.48 11.83 10.74
CA LEU A 230 6.06 12.08 10.97
C LEU A 230 5.34 12.56 9.70
N VAL A 231 5.97 13.44 8.91
CA VAL A 231 5.45 13.86 7.61
C VAL A 231 5.30 12.66 6.66
N TRP A 232 6.30 11.78 6.57
CA TRP A 232 6.26 10.58 5.74
C TRP A 232 5.15 9.61 6.17
N LEU A 233 4.99 9.40 7.48
CA LEU A 233 3.92 8.57 8.02
C LEU A 233 2.53 9.15 7.71
N GLY A 234 2.35 10.46 7.90
CA GLY A 234 1.11 11.15 7.56
C GLY A 234 0.80 11.09 6.07
N ALA A 235 1.81 11.29 5.22
CA ALA A 235 1.69 11.13 3.78
C ALA A 235 1.21 9.73 3.42
N SER A 236 1.91 8.69 3.92
CA SER A 236 1.56 7.29 3.64
C SER A 236 0.12 6.96 3.99
N LEU A 237 -0.38 7.46 5.12
CA LEU A 237 -1.76 7.24 5.55
C LEU A 237 -2.77 7.92 4.62
N LEU A 238 -2.52 9.16 4.23
CA LEU A 238 -3.42 9.90 3.34
C LEU A 238 -3.41 9.35 1.91
N TYR A 239 -2.24 8.92 1.40
CA TYR A 239 -2.14 8.23 0.11
C TYR A 239 -2.91 6.91 0.11
N LEU A 240 -2.79 6.12 1.18
CA LEU A 240 -3.55 4.88 1.34
C LEU A 240 -5.07 5.09 1.33
N LEU A 241 -5.53 6.22 1.85
CA LEU A 241 -6.95 6.59 1.92
C LEU A 241 -7.44 7.35 0.68
N ASP A 242 -6.64 7.41 -0.38
CA ASP A 242 -6.96 8.13 -1.61
C ASP A 242 -7.11 9.66 -1.44
N GLN A 243 -6.58 10.22 -0.34
CA GLN A 243 -6.68 11.63 0.05
C GLN A 243 -5.38 12.42 -0.17
N ALA A 244 -4.65 12.14 -1.25
CA ALA A 244 -3.36 12.78 -1.55
C ALA A 244 -3.44 14.33 -1.61
N GLN A 245 -4.59 14.88 -1.97
CA GLN A 245 -4.80 16.34 -2.00
C GLN A 245 -4.80 16.95 -0.58
N LEU A 246 -5.34 16.23 0.41
CA LEU A 246 -5.35 16.67 1.80
C LEU A 246 -3.94 16.66 2.41
N PHE A 247 -3.06 15.79 1.92
CA PHE A 247 -1.66 15.80 2.33
C PHE A 247 -1.00 17.14 1.97
N LEU A 248 -1.22 17.64 0.75
CA LEU A 248 -0.70 18.94 0.32
C LEU A 248 -1.24 20.07 1.20
N LEU A 249 -2.56 20.10 1.44
CA LEU A 249 -3.17 21.11 2.29
C LEU A 249 -2.66 21.04 3.73
N ALA A 250 -2.51 19.85 4.29
CA ALA A 250 -1.93 19.64 5.62
C ALA A 250 -0.49 20.14 5.69
N LEU A 251 0.33 19.82 4.68
CA LEU A 251 1.73 20.22 4.61
C LEU A 251 1.86 21.75 4.50
N LEU A 252 1.08 22.38 3.62
CA LEU A 252 1.05 23.83 3.47
C LEU A 252 0.56 24.52 4.75
N ALA A 253 -0.45 23.97 5.42
CA ALA A 253 -0.92 24.51 6.70
C ALA A 253 0.16 24.39 7.78
N GLY A 254 0.83 23.24 7.87
CA GLY A 254 1.92 23.02 8.82
C GLY A 254 3.11 23.96 8.58
N VAL A 255 3.65 23.98 7.35
CA VAL A 255 4.76 24.87 6.98
C VAL A 255 4.36 26.33 7.12
N GLY A 256 3.16 26.70 6.64
CA GLY A 256 2.63 28.06 6.71
C GLY A 256 2.43 28.57 8.13
N SER A 257 1.93 27.72 9.04
CA SER A 257 1.77 28.09 10.46
C SER A 257 3.12 28.25 11.18
N GLY A 258 4.11 27.40 10.88
CA GLY A 258 5.47 27.59 11.38
C GLY A 258 6.10 28.88 10.87
N ALA A 259 5.99 29.15 9.57
CA ALA A 259 6.47 30.40 8.98
C ALA A 259 5.77 31.64 9.59
N LEU A 260 4.45 31.58 9.78
CA LEU A 260 3.67 32.64 10.43
C LEU A 260 4.11 32.86 11.88
N MET A 261 4.43 31.79 12.62
CA MET A 261 4.95 31.92 13.97
C MET A 261 6.32 32.61 13.99
N LEU A 262 7.20 32.30 13.04
CA LEU A 262 8.50 32.97 12.94
C LEU A 262 8.35 34.47 12.60
N THR A 263 7.42 34.84 11.72
CA THR A 263 7.21 36.25 11.34
C THR A 263 6.54 37.06 12.46
N LEU A 264 5.52 36.51 13.13
CA LEU A 264 4.83 37.18 14.23
C LEU A 264 5.67 37.16 15.52
N GLY A 265 6.42 36.09 15.74
CA GLY A 265 7.24 35.90 16.94
C GLY A 265 8.46 36.81 17.01
N GLY A 266 8.86 37.46 15.91
CA GLY A 266 9.86 38.54 15.94
C GLY A 266 9.47 39.73 16.84
N ALA A 267 8.18 39.87 17.17
CA ALA A 267 7.71 40.85 18.15
C ALA A 267 7.79 40.37 19.61
N LEU A 268 8.03 39.08 19.85
CA LEU A 268 8.19 38.52 21.19
C LEU A 268 9.67 38.61 21.64
N PRO A 269 9.95 38.91 22.92
CA PRO A 269 11.30 38.94 23.46
C PRO A 269 11.83 37.52 23.75
N LEU A 270 11.68 36.60 22.79
CA LEU A 270 12.16 35.23 22.90
C LEU A 270 13.43 35.05 22.06
N PRO A 271 14.38 34.20 22.50
CA PRO A 271 15.51 33.81 21.67
C PRO A 271 15.02 33.16 20.36
N TYR A 272 15.64 33.51 19.24
CA TYR A 272 15.26 32.99 17.92
C TYR A 272 15.26 31.45 17.86
N GLU A 273 16.18 30.80 18.57
CA GLU A 273 16.27 29.34 18.65
C GLU A 273 15.01 28.71 19.27
N VAL A 274 14.52 29.29 20.37
CA VAL A 274 13.29 28.84 21.04
C VAL A 274 12.10 29.05 20.13
N LEU A 275 12.04 30.19 19.44
CA LEU A 275 10.98 30.51 18.49
C LEU A 275 10.98 29.55 17.30
N ALA A 276 12.15 29.19 16.76
CA ALA A 276 12.29 28.26 15.64
C ALA A 276 11.83 26.84 16.01
N VAL A 277 12.25 26.33 17.17
CA VAL A 277 11.81 25.01 17.66
C VAL A 277 10.29 25.02 17.89
N ALA A 278 9.76 26.07 18.50
CA ALA A 278 8.32 26.22 18.72
C ALA A 278 7.52 26.30 17.40
N ALA A 279 8.04 27.03 16.40
CA ALA A 279 7.45 27.13 15.07
C ALA A 279 7.37 25.79 14.36
N VAL A 280 8.46 25.00 14.38
CA VAL A 280 8.46 23.63 13.82
C VAL A 280 7.46 22.74 14.57
N GLY A 281 7.46 22.82 15.91
CA GLY A 281 6.53 22.06 16.74
C GLY A 281 5.06 22.36 16.42
N ILE A 282 4.69 23.63 16.31
CA ILE A 282 3.32 24.05 15.97
C ILE A 282 2.95 23.65 14.55
N GLY A 283 3.85 23.85 13.59
CA GLY A 283 3.64 23.42 12.21
C GLY A 283 3.39 21.92 12.11
N LEU A 284 4.18 21.12 12.83
CA LEU A 284 4.05 19.67 12.86
C LEU A 284 2.76 19.23 13.56
N LEU A 285 2.38 19.87 14.67
CA LEU A 285 1.13 19.60 15.36
C LEU A 285 -0.08 19.89 14.46
N LEU A 286 -0.08 21.00 13.73
CA LEU A 286 -1.16 21.34 12.81
C LEU A 286 -1.24 20.35 11.65
N PHE A 287 -0.10 19.99 11.05
CA PHE A 287 -0.01 18.96 10.02
C PHE A 287 -0.61 17.63 10.52
N MET A 288 -0.21 17.18 11.71
CA MET A 288 -0.68 15.92 12.29
C MET A 288 -2.16 15.97 12.67
N ALA A 289 -2.65 17.12 13.15
CA ALA A 289 -4.06 17.30 13.47
C ALA A 289 -4.94 17.19 12.21
N ILE A 290 -4.57 17.89 11.14
CA ILE A 290 -5.28 17.82 9.85
C ILE A 290 -5.24 16.38 9.32
N THR A 291 -4.06 15.76 9.29
CA THR A 291 -3.88 14.38 8.85
C THR A 291 -4.77 13.40 9.63
N ALA A 292 -4.79 13.50 10.96
CA ALA A 292 -5.58 12.62 11.82
C ALA A 292 -7.09 12.82 11.63
N VAL A 293 -7.55 14.06 11.53
CA VAL A 293 -8.97 14.38 11.28
C VAL A 293 -9.39 13.87 9.89
N SER A 294 -8.60 14.14 8.86
CA SER A 294 -8.85 13.67 7.49
C SER A 294 -8.87 12.14 7.41
N ALA A 295 -7.92 11.46 8.06
CA ALA A 295 -7.88 10.01 8.07
C ALA A 295 -9.08 9.40 8.81
N ARG A 296 -9.48 9.96 9.96
CA ARG A 296 -10.69 9.53 10.68
C ARG A 296 -11.95 9.73 9.87
N TYR A 297 -12.08 10.89 9.22
CA TYR A 297 -13.21 11.17 8.35
C TYR A 297 -13.28 10.18 7.18
N ALA A 298 -12.17 9.96 6.47
CA ALA A 298 -12.11 9.01 5.36
C ALA A 298 -12.44 7.58 5.79
N LEU A 299 -11.87 7.10 6.90
CA LEU A 299 -12.17 5.77 7.45
C LEU A 299 -13.64 5.65 7.89
N SER A 300 -14.22 6.66 8.53
CA SER A 300 -15.64 6.65 8.92
C SER A 300 -16.57 6.58 7.71
N LYS A 301 -16.26 7.32 6.63
CA LYS A 301 -17.00 7.30 5.38
C LYS A 301 -16.93 5.91 4.71
N LEU A 302 -15.76 5.29 4.71
CA LEU A 302 -15.56 3.94 4.19
C LEU A 302 -16.30 2.89 5.03
N SER A 303 -16.29 3.02 6.36
CA SER A 303 -17.01 2.13 7.28
C SER A 303 -18.52 2.17 7.04
N GLN A 304 -19.09 3.37 6.87
CA GLN A 304 -20.52 3.54 6.55
C GLN A 304 -20.93 2.97 5.19
N ALA A 305 -19.99 2.94 4.22
CA ALA A 305 -20.23 2.41 2.89
C ALA A 305 -19.99 0.89 2.76
N SER A 306 -19.42 0.24 3.78
CA SER A 306 -19.05 -1.17 3.69
C SER A 306 -20.25 -2.10 3.79
N ALA A 307 -20.42 -2.96 2.79
CA ALA A 307 -21.47 -3.99 2.75
C ALA A 307 -21.27 -5.09 3.80
N VAL A 308 -20.05 -5.28 4.30
CA VAL A 308 -19.69 -6.37 5.23
C VAL A 308 -20.06 -6.02 6.68
N GLY A 309 -20.38 -4.74 6.95
CA GLY A 309 -20.74 -4.28 8.29
C GLY A 309 -19.60 -4.45 9.30
N ASN A 310 -19.95 -4.49 10.59
CA ASN A 310 -18.99 -4.53 11.71
C ASN A 310 -18.56 -5.98 12.07
N GLN A 311 -18.38 -6.84 11.05
CA GLN A 311 -17.94 -8.22 11.30
C GLN A 311 -16.49 -8.22 11.80
N MET A 312 -16.28 -8.80 12.99
CA MET A 312 -14.95 -8.96 13.56
C MET A 312 -14.17 -10.03 12.79
N VAL A 313 -13.24 -9.58 11.94
CA VAL A 313 -12.22 -10.45 11.37
C VAL A 313 -11.15 -10.74 12.43
N LEU A 314 -10.84 -12.02 12.64
CA LEU A 314 -9.67 -12.42 13.43
C LEU A 314 -8.41 -11.94 12.72
N LEU A 315 -7.67 -11.06 13.38
CA LEU A 315 -6.39 -10.58 12.89
C LEU A 315 -5.35 -11.72 12.99
N PRO A 316 -4.47 -11.89 11.99
CA PRO A 316 -3.38 -12.85 12.09
C PRO A 316 -2.48 -12.52 13.28
N THR A 317 -1.85 -13.55 13.85
CA THR A 317 -0.95 -13.41 15.00
C THR A 317 0.24 -12.51 14.67
N SER A 318 0.79 -11.83 15.67
CA SER A 318 1.91 -10.90 15.52
C SER A 318 3.13 -11.56 14.87
N ALA A 319 3.44 -12.81 15.22
CA ALA A 319 4.53 -13.56 14.62
C ALA A 319 4.37 -13.73 13.10
N HIS A 320 3.16 -14.07 12.65
CA HIS A 320 2.86 -14.19 11.22
C HIS A 320 2.95 -12.84 10.51
N LEU A 321 2.48 -11.77 11.16
CA LEU A 321 2.65 -10.41 10.65
C LEU A 321 4.13 -10.08 10.44
N THR A 322 5.00 -10.29 11.43
CA THR A 322 6.42 -9.97 11.32
C THR A 322 7.12 -10.73 10.18
N ILE A 323 6.89 -12.04 10.06
CA ILE A 323 7.48 -12.86 8.98
C ILE A 323 7.00 -12.37 7.61
N SER A 324 5.70 -12.09 7.50
CA SER A 324 5.12 -11.60 6.25
C SER A 324 5.55 -10.18 5.87
N LEU A 325 6.04 -9.41 6.83
CA LEU A 325 6.48 -8.03 6.64
C LEU A 325 8.00 -7.91 6.37
N LEU A 326 8.78 -8.94 6.72
CA LEU A 326 10.23 -8.95 6.54
C LEU A 326 10.71 -8.56 5.13
N PRO A 327 10.08 -9.04 4.03
CA PRO A 327 10.52 -8.67 2.68
C PRO A 327 10.43 -7.16 2.41
N TYR A 328 9.47 -6.44 2.99
CA TYR A 328 9.34 -4.99 2.77
C TYR A 328 10.44 -4.19 3.47
N PHE A 329 11.00 -4.71 4.55
CA PHE A 329 12.15 -4.09 5.20
C PHE A 329 13.44 -4.33 4.42
N LEU A 330 13.56 -5.47 3.73
CA LEU A 330 14.72 -5.77 2.89
C LEU A 330 14.68 -5.05 1.53
N TYR A 331 13.50 -4.82 0.97
CA TYR A 331 13.33 -4.08 -0.29
C TYR A 331 13.22 -2.55 -0.10
N GLY A 332 12.80 -2.10 1.09
CA GLY A 332 12.61 -0.69 1.41
C GLY A 332 13.82 0.01 2.05
N ALA A 333 14.87 -0.74 2.38
CA ALA A 333 16.17 -0.25 2.87
C ALA A 333 17.20 -0.22 1.74
#